data_AF-A0A4Y2HM93-F1
#
_entry.id   AF-A0A4Y2HM93-F1
#
_cell.length_a   1.000
_cell.length_b   1.000
_cell.length_c   1.000
_cell.angle_alpha   90.00
_cell.angle_beta   90.00
_cell.angle_gamma   90.00
#
_symmetry.space_group_name_H-M   'P 1'
#
loop_
_entity.id
_entity.type
_entity.pdbx_description
1 polymer ?
#
loop_
_entity_poly.entity_id
_entity_poly.type
_entity_poly.pdbx_seq_one_letter_code
_entity_poly.pdbx_strand_id
1 'polypeptide(L)'
;MLIHRIAEYGQLKNPFETQPVPLHPAKVTVWCGVTESFIIGPYFFEETGALGPVTVTVTDQLYECLLRNHVIPALKQRGYVDRIIFMQDGAPPHIGNPVKQLLKRHFGNARIISGHFPTVWPSRSPDLNPCDFWLWGYLKDVFSTPIAHLAELKARIEQHILNVTPETLRSVVEHAVSRFQLVAENVGQHIEHVLHQSREI
;
A
#
# COMPACT_ATOMS: atom_id res chain seq x y z
N MET A 1 0.09 1.17 13.65
CA MET A 1 -0.87 0.91 12.56
C MET A 1 -0.12 0.35 11.36
N LEU A 2 -0.57 -0.72 10.70
CA LEU A 2 -0.01 -1.15 9.41
C LEU A 2 -1.09 -0.98 8.34
N ILE A 3 -0.87 -0.05 7.42
CA ILE A 3 -1.78 0.18 6.29
C ILE A 3 -1.04 -0.12 5.01
N HIS A 4 -1.65 -0.91 4.13
CA HIS A 4 -1.02 -1.36 2.90
C HIS A 4 -1.97 -1.29 1.72
N ARG A 5 -1.41 -1.32 0.51
CA ARG A 5 -2.16 -1.45 -0.73
C ARG A 5 -1.27 -2.08 -1.82
N ILE A 6 -1.93 -2.56 -2.86
CA ILE A 6 -1.33 -2.98 -4.12
C ILE A 6 -1.51 -1.86 -5.16
N ALA A 7 -0.44 -1.44 -5.82
CA ALA A 7 -0.47 -0.44 -6.90
C ALA A 7 0.19 -0.95 -8.18
N GLU A 8 -0.31 -0.52 -9.34
CA GLU A 8 0.28 -0.80 -10.64
C GLU A 8 0.99 0.45 -11.19
N TYR A 9 2.25 0.30 -11.60
CA TYR A 9 3.08 1.37 -12.16
C TYR A 9 3.55 1.02 -13.56
N GLY A 10 3.46 1.94 -14.52
CA GLY A 10 3.94 1.76 -15.89
C GLY A 10 4.94 2.85 -16.31
N GLN A 11 5.59 2.68 -17.46
CA GLN A 11 6.47 3.73 -18.03
C GLN A 11 5.66 4.97 -18.42
N LEU A 12 5.97 6.13 -17.83
CA LEU A 12 5.45 7.42 -18.30
C LEU A 12 6.24 7.89 -19.54
N LYS A 13 5.53 8.31 -20.60
CA LYS A 13 6.12 8.91 -21.81
C LYS A 13 6.14 10.43 -21.73
N ASN A 14 7.15 11.01 -22.37
CA ASN A 14 7.23 12.43 -22.70
C ASN A 14 6.01 12.84 -23.57
N PRO A 15 5.19 13.84 -23.19
CA PRO A 15 3.96 14.19 -23.90
C PRO A 15 4.15 14.73 -25.34
N PHE A 16 5.39 14.90 -25.80
CA PHE A 16 5.72 15.44 -27.12
C PHE A 16 6.16 14.41 -28.17
N GLU A 17 6.28 13.11 -27.83
CA GLU A 17 6.71 12.07 -28.78
C GLU A 17 5.57 11.11 -29.16
N THR A 18 5.15 11.16 -30.43
CA THR A 18 4.20 10.21 -31.02
C THR A 18 4.90 8.93 -31.44
N GLN A 19 5.15 8.03 -30.48
CA GLN A 19 5.50 6.64 -30.78
C GLN A 19 4.30 5.71 -30.52
N PRO A 20 4.12 4.64 -31.32
CA PRO A 20 3.09 3.63 -31.09
C PRO A 20 3.11 3.17 -29.62
N VAL A 21 1.95 3.21 -28.96
CA VAL A 21 1.79 2.70 -27.60
C VAL A 21 1.58 1.19 -27.73
N PRO A 22 2.42 0.34 -27.11
CA PRO A 22 2.10 -1.08 -27.00
C PRO A 22 0.72 -1.22 -26.36
N LEU A 23 -0.15 -2.07 -26.91
CA LEU A 23 -1.51 -2.29 -26.40
C LEU A 23 -1.53 -2.66 -24.90
N HIS A 24 -0.41 -3.19 -24.40
CA HIS A 24 -0.14 -3.48 -22.99
C HIS A 24 1.22 -2.88 -22.59
N PRO A 25 1.26 -1.65 -22.05
CA PRO A 25 2.49 -1.09 -21.51
C PRO A 25 3.00 -1.96 -20.35
N ALA A 26 4.32 -2.15 -20.28
CA ALA A 26 4.95 -2.90 -19.21
C ALA A 26 4.63 -2.23 -17.87
N LYS A 27 4.10 -3.01 -16.92
CA LYS A 27 3.68 -2.53 -15.60
C LYS A 27 4.25 -3.41 -14.50
N VAL A 28 4.46 -2.86 -13.32
CA VAL A 28 4.80 -3.60 -12.09
C VAL A 28 3.67 -3.47 -11.08
N THR A 29 3.35 -4.57 -10.40
CA THR A 29 2.39 -4.58 -9.29
C THR A 29 3.17 -4.65 -7.99
N VAL A 30 3.06 -3.62 -7.14
CA VAL A 30 3.83 -3.47 -5.90
C VAL A 30 2.93 -3.43 -4.68
N TRP A 31 3.36 -4.10 -3.62
CA TRP A 31 2.80 -4.01 -2.27
C TRP A 31 3.75 -3.26 -1.35
N CYS A 32 3.21 -2.37 -0.53
CA CYS A 32 3.92 -1.72 0.56
C CYS A 32 3.01 -1.61 1.77
N GLY A 33 3.57 -1.73 2.97
CA GLY A 33 2.88 -1.51 4.23
C GLY A 33 3.56 -0.42 5.07
N VAL A 34 2.81 0.59 5.49
CA VAL A 34 3.31 1.75 6.24
C VAL A 34 3.03 1.57 7.72
N THR A 35 4.06 1.79 8.55
CA THR A 35 3.96 1.95 10.01
C THR A 35 4.52 3.31 10.42
N GLU A 36 4.40 3.68 11.70
CA GLU A 36 4.94 4.94 12.23
C GLU A 36 6.48 4.99 12.26
N SER A 37 7.15 3.84 12.10
CA SER A 37 8.61 3.73 12.25
C SER A 37 9.32 3.22 11.00
N PHE A 38 8.63 2.49 10.14
CA PHE A 38 9.20 1.92 8.92
C PHE A 38 8.14 1.58 7.88
N ILE A 39 8.60 1.41 6.64
CA ILE A 39 7.84 0.75 5.57
C ILE A 39 8.24 -0.73 5.51
N ILE A 40 7.27 -1.60 5.28
CA ILE A 40 7.44 -3.02 4.92
C ILE A 40 7.26 -3.14 3.42
N GLY A 41 8.20 -3.81 2.75
CA GLY A 41 8.30 -3.82 1.31
C GLY A 41 9.31 -2.79 0.80
N PRO A 42 9.30 -2.47 -0.51
CA PRO A 42 8.31 -2.91 -1.49
C PRO A 42 8.40 -4.40 -1.79
N TYR A 43 7.27 -5.04 -2.09
CA TYR A 43 7.22 -6.40 -2.66
C TYR A 43 6.54 -6.38 -4.02
N PHE A 44 7.19 -6.96 -5.02
CA PHE A 44 6.67 -6.98 -6.39
C PHE A 44 6.02 -8.34 -6.68
N PHE A 45 4.83 -8.33 -7.28
CA PHE A 45 4.14 -9.55 -7.70
C PHE A 45 4.56 -9.91 -9.13
N GLU A 46 5.51 -10.83 -9.24
CA GLU A 46 6.07 -11.29 -10.50
C GLU A 46 6.33 -12.80 -10.51
N GLU A 47 6.24 -13.40 -11.69
CA GLU A 47 6.64 -14.78 -11.98
C GLU A 47 7.79 -14.81 -13.00
N THR A 48 8.62 -15.85 -12.94
CA THR A 48 9.71 -16.04 -13.90
C THR A 48 9.15 -16.48 -15.26
N GLY A 49 9.11 -15.55 -16.21
CA GLY A 49 8.79 -15.85 -17.61
C GLY A 49 10.04 -16.17 -18.44
N ALA A 50 9.82 -16.61 -19.68
CA ALA A 50 10.89 -16.98 -20.62
C ALA A 50 11.86 -15.82 -20.95
N LEU A 51 11.41 -14.57 -20.80
CA LEU A 51 12.17 -13.36 -21.10
C LEU A 51 12.50 -12.53 -19.83
N GLY A 52 12.33 -13.13 -18.65
CA GLY A 52 12.51 -12.46 -17.36
C GLY A 52 11.20 -12.31 -16.56
N PRO A 53 11.21 -11.51 -15.49
CA PRO A 53 10.06 -11.35 -14.60
C PRO A 53 8.85 -10.75 -15.31
N VAL A 54 7.69 -11.36 -15.13
CA VAL A 54 6.40 -10.90 -15.67
C VAL A 54 5.46 -10.62 -14.50
N THR A 55 4.86 -9.43 -14.51
CA THR A 55 3.88 -9.02 -13.50
C THR A 55 2.64 -9.89 -13.54
N VAL A 56 2.19 -10.33 -12.36
CA VAL A 56 1.02 -11.21 -12.23
C VAL A 56 -0.16 -10.54 -11.55
N THR A 57 -1.34 -11.06 -11.82
CA THR A 57 -2.57 -10.66 -11.12
C THR A 57 -2.53 -11.21 -9.71
N VAL A 58 -2.77 -10.34 -8.72
CA VAL A 58 -2.74 -10.75 -7.32
C VAL A 58 -4.01 -11.50 -6.97
N THR A 59 -3.88 -12.78 -6.64
CA THR A 59 -4.95 -13.61 -6.09
C THR A 59 -4.92 -13.59 -4.56
N ASP A 60 -5.98 -14.08 -3.91
CA ASP A 60 -5.98 -14.23 -2.45
C ASP A 60 -4.92 -15.23 -1.96
N GLN A 61 -4.57 -16.26 -2.75
CA GLN A 61 -3.47 -17.18 -2.41
C GLN A 61 -2.09 -16.50 -2.48
N LEU A 62 -1.82 -15.72 -3.54
CA LEU A 62 -0.56 -14.99 -3.67
C LEU A 62 -0.41 -13.93 -2.58
N TYR A 63 -1.51 -13.24 -2.27
CA TYR A 63 -1.55 -12.27 -1.19
C TYR A 63 -1.33 -12.93 0.19
N GLU A 64 -1.98 -14.08 0.44
CA GLU A 64 -1.76 -14.86 1.65
C GLU A 64 -0.30 -15.35 1.78
N CYS A 65 0.30 -15.84 0.69
CA CYS A 65 1.70 -16.25 0.65
C CYS A 65 2.63 -15.09 0.99
N LEU A 66 2.38 -13.90 0.43
CA LEU A 66 3.13 -12.69 0.75
C LEU A 66 3.08 -12.40 2.26
N LEU A 67 1.88 -12.41 2.84
CA LEU A 67 1.68 -12.15 4.26
C LEU A 67 2.40 -13.17 5.14
N ARG A 68 2.22 -14.46 4.84
CA ARG A 68 2.76 -15.57 5.61
C ARG A 68 4.28 -15.61 5.58
N ASN A 69 4.87 -15.43 4.40
CA ASN A 69 6.29 -15.70 4.18
C ASN A 69 7.16 -14.46 4.37
N HIS A 70 6.61 -13.26 4.22
CA HIS A 70 7.39 -12.02 4.27
C HIS A 70 6.89 -11.03 5.33
N VAL A 71 5.63 -10.61 5.26
CA VAL A 71 5.12 -9.51 6.10
C VAL A 71 5.06 -9.88 7.58
N ILE A 72 4.42 -11.01 7.92
CA ILE A 72 4.27 -11.45 9.30
C ILE A 72 5.64 -11.78 9.94
N PRO A 73 6.55 -12.52 9.26
CA PRO A 73 7.91 -12.70 9.77
C PRO A 73 8.66 -11.39 10.02
N ALA A 74 8.59 -10.42 9.11
CA ALA A 74 9.22 -9.11 9.29
C ALA A 74 8.67 -8.36 10.51
N LEU A 75 7.35 -8.40 10.71
CA LEU A 75 6.71 -7.83 11.91
C LEU A 75 7.13 -8.56 13.20
N LYS A 76 7.25 -9.89 13.17
CA LYS A 76 7.67 -10.69 14.33
C LYS A 76 9.10 -10.35 14.72
N GLN A 77 10.00 -10.30 13.75
CA GLN A 77 11.41 -9.99 13.97
C GLN A 77 11.60 -8.61 14.62
N ARG A 78 10.73 -7.65 14.28
CA ARG A 78 10.75 -6.30 14.86
C ARG A 78 9.95 -6.18 16.17
N GLY A 79 9.24 -7.22 16.60
CA GLY A 79 8.42 -7.20 17.82
C GLY A 79 7.08 -6.45 17.68
N TYR A 80 6.55 -6.32 16.46
CA TYR A 80 5.36 -5.51 16.17
C TYR A 80 4.05 -6.32 16.10
N VAL A 81 4.08 -7.64 15.91
CA VAL A 81 2.84 -8.44 15.69
C VAL A 81 1.81 -8.24 16.78
N ASP A 82 2.21 -8.10 18.04
CA ASP A 82 1.31 -7.92 19.18
C ASP A 82 1.02 -6.46 19.53
N ARG A 83 1.60 -5.51 18.80
CA ARG A 83 1.53 -4.06 19.09
C ARG A 83 0.77 -3.26 18.05
N ILE A 84 0.52 -3.84 16.87
CA ILE A 84 -0.17 -3.14 15.78
C ILE A 84 -1.64 -3.51 15.69
N ILE A 85 -2.39 -2.56 15.13
CA ILE A 85 -3.65 -2.78 14.43
C ILE A 85 -3.30 -2.98 12.94
N PHE A 86 -3.71 -4.11 12.38
CA PHE A 86 -3.54 -4.44 10.97
C PHE A 86 -4.73 -3.91 10.16
N MET A 87 -4.46 -3.19 9.07
CA MET A 87 -5.51 -2.53 8.29
C MET A 87 -5.33 -2.81 6.80
N GLN A 88 -6.45 -3.07 6.12
CA GLN A 88 -6.48 -3.31 4.67
C GLN A 88 -7.84 -2.94 4.09
N ASP A 89 -7.85 -2.56 2.82
CA ASP A 89 -9.08 -2.25 2.08
C ASP A 89 -9.89 -3.52 1.74
N GLY A 90 -11.06 -3.31 1.14
CA GLY A 90 -11.97 -4.37 0.71
C GLY A 90 -11.62 -5.04 -0.62
N ALA A 91 -10.40 -4.88 -1.16
CA ALA A 91 -10.05 -5.50 -2.44
C ALA A 91 -10.23 -7.03 -2.40
N PRO A 92 -10.71 -7.67 -3.48
CA PRO A 92 -11.03 -9.10 -3.46
C PRO A 92 -9.91 -10.02 -2.92
N PRO A 93 -8.61 -9.81 -3.27
CA PRO A 93 -7.53 -10.62 -2.71
C PRO A 93 -7.37 -10.48 -1.20
N HIS A 94 -7.71 -9.32 -0.62
CA HIS A 94 -7.52 -9.03 0.80
C HIS A 94 -8.61 -9.67 1.68
N ILE A 95 -9.81 -9.87 1.15
CA ILE A 95 -10.97 -10.42 1.91
C ILE A 95 -11.19 -11.92 1.70
N GLY A 96 -10.27 -12.59 0.98
CA GLY A 96 -10.28 -14.03 0.77
C GLY A 96 -10.23 -14.82 2.09
N ASN A 97 -10.87 -15.99 2.10
CA ASN A 97 -10.87 -16.87 3.28
C ASN A 97 -9.47 -17.24 3.80
N PRO A 98 -8.48 -17.62 2.97
CA PRO A 98 -7.15 -17.98 3.48
C PRO A 98 -6.47 -16.79 4.19
N VAL A 99 -6.63 -15.58 3.64
CA VAL A 99 -6.11 -14.33 4.21
C VAL A 99 -6.77 -14.01 5.54
N LYS A 100 -8.11 -14.04 5.61
CA LYS A 100 -8.84 -13.77 6.86
C LYS A 100 -8.44 -14.72 7.98
N GLN A 101 -8.29 -16.01 7.68
CA GLN A 101 -7.87 -17.00 8.67
C GLN A 101 -6.44 -16.75 9.15
N LEU A 102 -5.52 -16.39 8.25
CA LEU A 102 -4.14 -16.04 8.59
C LEU A 102 -4.10 -14.80 9.49
N LEU A 103 -4.78 -13.72 9.11
CA LEU A 103 -4.81 -12.48 9.89
C LEU A 103 -5.40 -12.72 11.28
N LYS A 104 -6.55 -13.42 11.37
CA LYS A 104 -7.18 -13.77 12.64
C LYS A 104 -6.24 -14.54 13.57
N ARG A 105 -5.44 -15.46 13.03
CA ARG A 105 -4.48 -16.27 13.80
C ARG A 105 -3.35 -15.43 14.40
N HIS A 106 -2.90 -14.39 13.71
CA HIS A 106 -1.72 -13.62 14.11
C HIS A 106 -2.03 -12.33 14.86
N PHE A 107 -3.12 -11.64 14.52
CA PHE A 107 -3.46 -10.35 15.12
C PHE A 107 -4.67 -10.42 16.06
N GLY A 108 -5.53 -11.44 15.90
CA GLY A 108 -6.81 -11.54 16.59
C GLY A 108 -7.85 -10.56 16.03
N ASN A 109 -9.13 -10.86 16.23
CA ASN A 109 -10.23 -10.11 15.60
C ASN A 109 -10.27 -8.62 15.99
N ALA A 110 -9.90 -8.27 17.23
CA ALA A 110 -10.00 -6.90 17.74
C ALA A 110 -8.94 -5.95 17.18
N ARG A 111 -7.86 -6.47 16.59
CA ARG A 111 -6.74 -5.67 16.05
C ARG A 111 -6.69 -5.70 14.53
N ILE A 112 -7.82 -5.96 13.88
CA ILE A 112 -7.94 -6.00 12.42
C ILE A 112 -9.04 -5.04 11.98
N ILE A 113 -8.70 -4.14 11.06
CA ILE A 113 -9.65 -3.29 10.33
C ILE A 113 -9.64 -3.74 8.88
N SER A 114 -10.70 -4.44 8.47
CA SER A 114 -10.82 -5.05 7.15
C SER A 114 -12.26 -5.42 6.87
N GLY A 115 -12.61 -5.65 5.60
CA GLY A 115 -13.88 -6.28 5.25
C GLY A 115 -14.06 -7.62 5.99
N HIS A 116 -15.27 -7.87 6.49
CA HIS A 116 -15.67 -9.10 7.19
C HIS A 116 -15.01 -9.34 8.57
N PHE A 117 -14.41 -8.33 9.18
CA PHE A 117 -14.00 -8.33 10.59
C PHE A 117 -14.92 -7.41 11.42
N PRO A 118 -14.91 -7.49 12.77
CA PRO A 118 -15.77 -6.66 13.62
C PRO A 118 -15.60 -5.16 13.36
N THR A 119 -14.37 -4.70 13.14
CA THR A 119 -14.08 -3.34 12.71
C THR A 119 -13.94 -3.33 11.19
N VAL A 120 -14.95 -2.81 10.51
CA VAL A 120 -15.04 -2.83 9.05
C VAL A 120 -14.27 -1.66 8.46
N TRP A 121 -13.44 -1.93 7.45
CA TRP A 121 -12.86 -0.86 6.63
C TRP A 121 -13.97 -0.22 5.77
N PRO A 122 -14.17 1.11 5.82
CA PRO A 122 -15.21 1.77 5.05
C PRO A 122 -14.95 1.66 3.54
N SER A 123 -16.01 1.40 2.78
CA SER A 123 -15.91 1.28 1.32
C SER A 123 -15.59 2.65 0.71
N ARG A 124 -14.70 2.67 -0.30
CA ARG A 124 -14.32 3.89 -1.05
C ARG A 124 -13.71 5.00 -0.19
N SER A 125 -12.89 4.64 0.80
CA SER A 125 -12.18 5.60 1.67
C SER A 125 -10.66 5.58 1.46
N PRO A 126 -10.16 5.97 0.26
CA PRO A 126 -8.71 6.07 0.04
C PRO A 126 -8.09 7.20 0.87
N ASP A 127 -8.89 8.20 1.26
CA ASP A 127 -8.52 9.29 2.14
C ASP A 127 -8.09 8.84 3.55
N LEU A 128 -8.45 7.62 3.96
CA LEU A 128 -8.06 7.01 5.24
C LEU A 128 -6.80 6.13 5.15
N ASN A 129 -6.31 5.88 3.95
CA ASN A 129 -5.17 5.00 3.71
C ASN A 129 -3.89 5.81 3.43
N PRO A 130 -2.87 5.80 4.32
CA PRO A 130 -1.54 6.37 4.09
C PRO A 130 -0.90 6.00 2.77
N CYS A 131 -1.13 4.77 2.28
CA CYS A 131 -0.62 4.39 0.98
C CYS A 131 -1.23 5.25 -0.12
N ASP A 132 -2.54 5.51 -0.04
CA ASP A 132 -3.31 6.23 -1.06
C ASP A 132 -3.15 7.75 -0.99
N PHE A 133 -3.31 8.35 0.19
CA PHE A 133 -3.21 9.81 0.32
C PHE A 133 -1.77 10.31 0.32
N TRP A 134 -0.78 9.45 0.58
CA TRP A 134 0.63 9.87 0.69
C TRP A 134 1.60 9.00 -0.12
N LEU A 135 1.79 7.71 0.20
CA LEU A 135 2.92 6.92 -0.33
C LEU A 135 2.94 6.88 -1.86
N TRP A 136 1.81 6.63 -2.50
CA TRP A 136 1.72 6.58 -3.95
C TRP A 136 1.85 7.96 -4.61
N GLY A 137 1.54 9.04 -3.88
CA GLY A 137 1.86 10.40 -4.29
C GLY A 137 3.36 10.67 -4.24
N TYR A 138 4.00 10.33 -3.12
CA TYR A 138 5.44 10.44 -2.90
C TYR A 138 6.25 9.62 -3.93
N LEU A 139 5.80 8.40 -4.25
CA LEU A 139 6.46 7.56 -5.25
C LEU A 139 6.26 8.03 -6.69
N LYS A 140 5.50 9.10 -6.97
CA LYS A 140 5.46 9.67 -8.33
C LYS A 140 6.81 10.25 -8.75
N ASP A 141 7.65 10.66 -7.80
CA ASP A 141 8.97 11.23 -8.08
C ASP A 141 9.92 10.23 -8.76
N VAL A 142 9.65 8.92 -8.69
CA VAL A 142 10.41 7.90 -9.44
C VAL A 142 10.36 8.10 -10.96
N PHE A 143 9.32 8.79 -11.43
CA PHE A 143 9.10 9.14 -12.84
C PHE A 143 9.57 10.55 -13.22
N SER A 144 10.26 11.25 -12.31
CA SER A 144 10.84 12.57 -12.59
C SER A 144 11.82 12.57 -13.77
N THR A 145 12.42 11.41 -14.06
CA THR A 145 13.24 11.17 -15.26
C THR A 145 12.77 9.92 -15.99
N PRO A 146 13.01 9.82 -17.33
CA PRO A 146 12.63 8.64 -18.11
C PRO A 146 13.17 7.33 -17.50
N ILE A 147 12.38 6.27 -17.63
CA ILE A 147 12.69 4.93 -17.11
C ILE A 147 12.90 3.99 -18.29
N ALA A 148 14.08 3.42 -18.41
CA ALA A 148 14.45 2.58 -19.55
C ALA A 148 13.78 1.20 -19.50
N HIS A 149 13.68 0.59 -18.31
CA HIS A 149 13.13 -0.77 -18.14
C HIS A 149 12.61 -1.01 -16.71
N LEU A 150 11.81 -2.08 -16.52
CA LEU A 150 11.13 -2.33 -15.23
C LEU A 150 12.09 -2.57 -14.06
N ALA A 151 13.28 -3.14 -14.30
CA ALA A 151 14.26 -3.32 -13.22
C ALA A 151 14.73 -1.97 -12.64
N GLU A 152 14.92 -0.97 -13.50
CA GLU A 152 15.24 0.40 -13.07
C GLU A 152 14.09 1.01 -12.26
N LEU A 153 12.84 0.84 -12.68
CA LEU A 153 11.67 1.30 -11.91
C LEU A 153 11.64 0.68 -10.52
N LYS A 154 11.83 -0.65 -10.42
CA LYS A 154 11.86 -1.35 -9.12
C LYS A 154 12.97 -0.82 -8.22
N ALA A 155 14.18 -0.66 -8.74
CA ALA A 155 15.31 -0.10 -8.01
C ALA A 155 15.03 1.33 -7.52
N ARG A 156 14.42 2.19 -8.36
CA ARG A 156 14.06 3.55 -7.95
C ARG A 156 13.00 3.57 -6.86
N ILE A 157 11.99 2.70 -6.92
CA ILE A 157 10.96 2.56 -5.87
C ILE A 157 11.61 2.14 -4.55
N GLU A 158 12.49 1.14 -4.57
CA GLU A 158 13.24 0.69 -3.40
C GLU A 158 14.06 1.81 -2.78
N GLN A 159 14.83 2.55 -3.60
CA GLN A 159 15.64 3.68 -3.12
C GLN A 159 14.78 4.79 -2.51
N HIS A 160 13.65 5.15 -3.12
CA HIS A 160 12.75 6.18 -2.55
C HIS A 160 12.15 5.76 -1.22
N ILE A 161 11.80 4.48 -1.07
CA ILE A 161 11.29 3.92 0.20
C ILE A 161 12.37 3.95 1.27
N LEU A 162 13.63 3.60 0.94
CA LEU A 162 14.75 3.64 1.88
C LEU A 162 15.07 5.06 2.38
N ASN A 163 14.78 6.08 1.57
CA ASN A 163 14.99 7.48 1.94
C ASN A 163 13.90 8.06 2.84
N VAL A 164 12.79 7.34 3.07
CA VAL A 164 11.73 7.83 3.95
C VAL A 164 12.18 7.78 5.41
N THR A 165 12.20 8.93 6.06
CA THR A 165 12.59 9.06 7.47
C THR A 165 11.46 8.61 8.43
N PRO A 166 11.80 8.10 9.64
CA PRO A 166 10.82 7.79 10.68
C PRO A 166 9.93 8.99 11.07
N GLU A 167 10.44 10.22 11.01
CA GLU A 167 9.70 11.44 11.33
C GLU A 167 8.54 11.65 10.35
N THR A 168 8.81 11.52 9.04
CA THR A 168 7.78 11.53 7.99
C THR A 168 6.74 10.44 8.23
N LEU A 169 7.17 9.23 8.58
CA LEU A 169 6.25 8.11 8.83
C LEU A 169 5.35 8.36 10.03
N ARG A 170 5.88 8.92 11.10
CA ARG A 170 5.10 9.31 12.28
C ARG A 170 4.05 10.35 11.92
N SER A 171 4.44 11.41 11.21
CA SER A 171 3.51 12.43 10.73
C SER A 171 2.40 11.85 9.83
N VAL A 172 2.75 10.93 8.93
CA VAL A 172 1.78 10.27 8.05
C VAL A 172 0.78 9.43 8.85
N VAL A 173 1.24 8.69 9.86
CA VAL A 173 0.37 7.90 10.75
C VAL A 173 -0.50 8.79 11.62
N GLU A 174 0.03 9.89 12.16
CA GLU A 174 -0.72 10.90 12.91
C GLU A 174 -1.84 11.49 12.06
N HIS A 175 -1.55 11.89 10.81
CA HIS A 175 -2.57 12.37 9.88
C HIS A 175 -3.67 11.34 9.61
N ALA A 176 -3.33 10.06 9.48
CA ALA A 176 -4.32 9.01 9.31
C ALA A 176 -5.21 8.85 10.56
N VAL A 177 -4.63 8.93 11.77
CA VAL A 177 -5.39 8.92 13.02
C VAL A 177 -6.34 10.12 13.09
N SER A 178 -5.87 11.33 12.75
CA SER A 178 -6.71 12.53 12.71
C SER A 178 -7.86 12.40 11.69
N ARG A 179 -7.60 11.78 10.54
CA ARG A 179 -8.64 11.50 9.53
C ARG A 179 -9.69 10.51 10.06
N PHE A 180 -9.29 9.47 10.79
CA PHE A 180 -10.26 8.58 11.46
C PHE A 180 -11.11 9.32 12.50
N GLN A 181 -10.51 10.23 13.28
CA GLN A 181 -11.24 11.07 14.23
C GLN A 181 -12.25 11.97 13.53
N LEU A 182 -11.84 12.66 12.47
CA LEU A 182 -12.73 13.51 11.66
C LEU A 182 -13.89 12.73 11.05
N VAL A 183 -13.65 11.50 10.57
CA VAL A 183 -14.74 10.64 10.05
C VAL A 183 -15.71 10.27 11.18
N ALA A 184 -15.20 9.96 12.38
CA ALA A 184 -16.05 9.65 13.52
C ALA A 184 -16.90 10.87 13.95
N GLU A 185 -16.30 12.06 14.00
CA GLU A 185 -16.98 13.32 14.30
C GLU A 185 -18.03 13.69 13.25
N ASN A 186 -17.74 13.40 11.97
CA ASN A 186 -18.67 13.62 10.85
C ASN A 186 -19.62 12.44 10.61
N VAL A 187 -19.80 11.54 11.57
CA VAL A 187 -20.77 10.43 11.52
C VAL A 187 -20.59 9.57 10.25
N GLY A 188 -19.35 9.34 9.83
CA GLY A 188 -19.03 8.53 8.66
C GLY A 188 -19.10 9.25 7.31
N GLN A 189 -19.33 10.56 7.26
CA GLN A 189 -19.36 11.33 6.01
C GLN A 189 -17.95 11.67 5.48
N HIS A 190 -17.91 12.07 4.21
CA HIS A 190 -16.73 12.56 3.49
C HIS A 190 -16.05 13.73 4.21
N ILE A 191 -14.73 13.66 4.42
CA ILE A 191 -13.96 14.64 5.20
C ILE A 191 -13.10 15.59 4.34
N GLU A 192 -13.10 15.43 3.02
CA GLU A 192 -12.28 16.23 2.09
C GLU A 192 -12.55 17.73 2.24
N HIS A 193 -13.81 18.10 2.46
CA HIS A 193 -14.23 19.48 2.67
C HIS A 193 -13.61 20.10 3.94
N VAL A 194 -13.39 19.29 4.99
CA VAL A 194 -12.75 19.72 6.24
C VAL A 194 -11.24 19.83 6.06
N LEU A 195 -10.64 18.84 5.39
CA LEU A 195 -9.20 18.82 5.11
C LEU A 195 -8.74 20.01 4.27
N HIS A 196 -9.58 20.52 3.36
CA HIS A 196 -9.27 21.69 2.54
C HIS A 196 -9.39 23.04 3.29
N GLN A 197 -10.13 23.09 4.41
CA GLN A 197 -10.27 24.31 5.21
C GLN A 197 -9.11 24.48 6.19
N SER A 198 -8.50 23.39 6.63
CA SER A 198 -7.35 23.36 7.53
C SER A 198 -6.01 23.50 6.82
N ARG A 199 -5.89 24.31 5.75
CA ARG A 199 -4.65 24.46 4.94
C ARG A 199 -3.45 24.93 5.77
N GLU A 200 -2.77 23.96 6.38
CA GLU A 200 -1.34 23.88 6.63
C GLU A 200 -0.96 22.40 6.47
N ILE A 201 -0.74 21.97 5.23
CA ILE A 201 0.06 20.78 4.89
C ILE A 201 0.88 21.13 3.65
#